data_AF-A0A4Q3YPT7-F1
#
_entry.id   AF-A0A4Q3YPT7-F1
#
_cell.length_a   1.000
_cell.length_b   1.000
_cell.length_c   1.000
_cell.angle_alpha   90.00
_cell.angle_beta   90.00
_cell.angle_gamma   90.00
#
_symmetry.space_group_name_H-M   'P 1'
#
loop_
_entity.id
_entity.type
_entity.pdbx_description
1 polymer ?
#
loop_
_entity_poly.entity_id
_entity_poly.type
_entity_poly.pdbx_seq_one_letter_code
_entity_poly.pdbx_strand_id
1 'polypeptide(L)'
;MVNVGQLEDECGVGWLAKASKVTEQVRYGIGEWYGHLISGLSAEQLHQFGTIGSGKFEGAPCPFRIAADPAALCNKPGGVCTLRKHVRDADGNVSLAGPLVTVCPSRFWSGNEVFGWIGNAILGTTTPTLVKEVQFLTALTEEDDEKEGDAVGRIDTILVDPTDHSKWCAMEIQAVYFSGPAMPSHLAQYRDATVAPVFPDKNRRPDFRSCGPKRLMPQLQTKVPTLRRWGKKMAVVVDKPFFSSLGKMTQVPHISNADIAWFVIDYSTDDGSIFLERTVHTTLESSVEALTAGVPLSLAAFEAEMGRFLTGNDKRSRSKVVRLDAPAPSPDGGSDLWGGAELPDPEGMTQ
;
A
#
# COMPACT_ATOMS: atom_id res chain seq x y z
N MET A 1 31.82 4.55 -82.49
CA MET A 1 33.18 4.67 -81.94
C MET A 1 33.18 4.08 -80.55
N VAL A 2 34.23 3.33 -80.28
CA VAL A 2 34.45 2.43 -79.14
C VAL A 2 34.68 3.24 -77.86
N ASN A 3 34.07 2.86 -76.74
CA ASN A 3 34.87 2.33 -75.62
C ASN A 3 34.06 1.57 -74.57
N VAL A 4 34.52 0.34 -74.36
CA VAL A 4 34.20 -0.57 -73.26
C VAL A 4 35.40 -0.48 -72.32
N GLY A 5 35.17 -0.28 -71.03
CA GLY A 5 36.24 -0.29 -70.02
C GLY A 5 35.66 -0.41 -68.61
N GLN A 6 35.72 -1.62 -68.08
CA GLN A 6 35.51 -1.99 -66.68
C GLN A 6 36.49 -1.27 -65.74
N LEU A 7 36.09 -1.11 -64.47
CA LEU A 7 36.87 -1.20 -63.21
C LEU A 7 35.83 -1.04 -62.07
N GLU A 8 35.37 -2.13 -61.47
CA GLU A 8 35.82 -2.70 -60.18
C GLU A 8 35.19 -2.03 -58.93
N ASP A 9 34.39 -2.86 -58.23
CA ASP A 9 34.09 -2.93 -56.80
C ASP A 9 34.37 -1.72 -55.89
N GLU A 10 33.31 -1.14 -55.31
CA GLU A 10 33.30 -0.81 -53.88
C GLU A 10 31.94 -1.10 -53.24
N CYS A 11 31.97 -2.08 -52.33
CA CYS A 11 30.88 -2.50 -51.46
C CYS A 11 30.65 -1.44 -50.36
N GLY A 12 29.70 -0.53 -50.60
CA GLY A 12 29.24 0.45 -49.61
C GLY A 12 28.01 -0.05 -48.86
N VAL A 13 28.19 -0.94 -47.87
CA VAL A 13 27.12 -1.35 -46.96
C VAL A 13 26.78 -0.17 -46.05
N GLY A 14 25.77 0.61 -46.42
CA GLY A 14 25.23 1.69 -45.61
C GLY A 14 24.58 1.13 -44.34
N TRP A 15 25.34 1.10 -43.25
CA TRP A 15 24.81 0.86 -41.91
C TRP A 15 23.88 2.01 -41.53
N LEU A 16 22.57 1.82 -41.74
CA LEU A 16 21.54 2.64 -41.10
C LEU A 16 21.69 2.44 -39.59
N ALA A 17 22.30 3.42 -38.93
CA ALA A 17 22.28 3.52 -37.47
C ALA A 17 20.82 3.48 -37.02
N LYS A 18 20.43 2.40 -36.32
CA LYS A 18 19.16 2.35 -35.60
C LYS A 18 19.18 3.51 -34.60
N ALA A 19 18.42 4.56 -34.90
CA ALA A 19 18.13 5.61 -33.93
C ALA A 19 17.53 4.93 -32.70
N SER A 20 18.31 4.86 -31.62
CA SER A 20 17.83 4.43 -30.32
C SER A 20 16.71 5.38 -29.94
N LYS A 21 15.47 4.89 -29.94
CA LYS A 21 14.31 5.67 -29.48
C LYS A 21 14.59 6.00 -28.02
N VAL A 22 15.02 7.24 -27.74
CA VAL A 22 15.23 7.71 -26.37
C VAL A 22 13.88 7.70 -25.69
N THR A 23 13.62 6.64 -24.93
CA THR A 23 12.35 6.46 -24.23
C THR A 23 12.35 7.29 -22.95
N GLU A 24 11.32 8.11 -22.83
CA GLU A 24 10.92 8.81 -21.60
C GLU A 24 11.05 7.89 -20.38
N GLN A 25 11.68 8.40 -19.32
CA GLN A 25 11.89 7.63 -18.09
C GLN A 25 10.92 8.07 -17.01
N VAL A 26 10.24 7.12 -16.37
CA VAL A 26 9.28 7.40 -15.30
C VAL A 26 9.71 6.73 -13.99
N ARG A 27 9.76 7.49 -12.89
CA ARG A 27 10.04 6.99 -11.53
C ARG A 27 9.13 7.68 -10.52
N TYR A 28 8.81 7.00 -9.41
CA TYR A 28 8.17 7.68 -8.29
C TYR A 28 9.22 8.43 -7.46
N GLY A 29 8.93 9.71 -7.21
CA GLY A 29 9.66 10.60 -6.32
C GLY A 29 8.71 11.28 -5.34
N ILE A 30 9.20 12.31 -4.66
CA ILE A 30 8.45 13.09 -3.68
C ILE A 30 7.32 13.86 -4.37
N GLY A 31 6.07 13.64 -3.99
CA GLY A 31 4.94 14.46 -4.42
C GLY A 31 4.77 15.67 -3.52
N GLU A 32 4.78 15.42 -2.21
CA GLU A 32 4.71 16.46 -1.18
C GLU A 32 5.72 16.20 -0.07
N TRP A 33 6.32 17.29 0.37
CA TRP A 33 7.37 17.30 1.38
C TRP A 33 7.01 18.26 2.50
N TYR A 34 6.95 17.73 3.72
CA TYR A 34 6.66 18.52 4.94
C TYR A 34 5.40 19.40 4.88
N GLY A 35 4.42 19.05 4.05
CA GLY A 35 3.22 19.90 3.89
C GLY A 35 3.00 20.45 2.49
N HIS A 36 4.05 20.51 1.68
CA HIS A 36 4.08 21.35 0.49
C HIS A 36 4.26 20.51 -0.77
N LEU A 37 3.57 20.88 -1.85
CA LEU A 37 3.82 20.31 -3.18
C LEU A 37 5.27 20.57 -3.59
N ILE A 38 5.94 19.53 -4.10
CA ILE A 38 7.33 19.61 -4.52
C ILE A 38 7.56 20.68 -5.61
N SER A 39 6.55 20.89 -6.47
CA SER A 39 6.57 21.89 -7.55
C SER A 39 6.48 23.34 -7.05
N GLY A 40 6.00 23.55 -5.82
CA GLY A 40 5.84 24.87 -5.22
C GLY A 40 6.96 25.28 -4.26
N LEU A 41 7.99 24.45 -4.09
CA LEU A 41 9.08 24.72 -3.14
C LEU A 41 10.11 25.69 -3.71
N SER A 42 10.50 26.68 -2.91
CA SER A 42 11.62 27.56 -3.22
C SER A 42 12.96 26.82 -3.06
N ALA A 43 14.02 27.33 -3.69
CA ALA A 43 15.38 26.79 -3.53
C ALA A 43 15.83 26.73 -2.07
N GLU A 44 15.43 27.72 -1.25
CA GLU A 44 15.70 27.73 0.19
C GLU A 44 14.99 26.57 0.91
N GLN A 45 13.70 26.34 0.61
CA GLN A 45 12.94 25.23 1.19
C GLN A 45 13.50 23.87 0.74
N LEU A 46 13.92 23.74 -0.52
CA LEU A 46 14.58 22.53 -1.02
C LEU A 46 15.88 22.25 -0.27
N HIS A 47 16.73 23.26 -0.08
CA HIS A 47 17.96 23.14 0.68
C HIS A 47 17.68 22.78 2.14
N GLN A 48 16.75 23.47 2.78
CA GLN A 48 16.35 23.24 4.17
C GLN A 48 15.84 21.81 4.35
N PHE A 49 14.87 21.38 3.54
CA PHE A 49 14.28 20.05 3.62
C PHE A 49 15.25 18.95 3.20
N GLY A 50 16.13 19.19 2.23
CA GLY A 50 17.18 18.25 1.82
C GLY A 50 18.25 18.05 2.89
N THR A 51 18.61 19.12 3.61
CA THR A 51 19.50 19.04 4.77
C THR A 51 18.83 18.27 5.91
N ILE A 52 17.60 18.64 6.25
CA ILE A 52 16.79 17.98 7.28
C ILE A 52 16.53 16.49 6.98
N GLY A 53 16.02 16.19 5.80
CA GLY A 53 15.56 14.86 5.40
C GLY A 53 16.71 13.86 5.25
N SER A 54 17.94 14.36 5.14
CA SER A 54 19.16 13.55 5.19
C SER A 54 19.69 13.29 6.61
N GLY A 55 19.14 13.96 7.64
CA GLY A 55 19.51 13.84 9.05
C GLY A 55 18.38 13.32 9.95
N LYS A 56 18.60 13.32 11.28
CA LYS A 56 17.54 13.05 12.27
C LYS A 56 16.66 14.29 12.40
N PHE A 57 15.43 14.20 11.92
CA PHE A 57 14.44 15.26 12.09
C PHE A 57 13.61 15.00 13.35
N GLU A 58 13.96 15.68 14.44
CA GLU A 58 13.13 15.76 15.63
C GLU A 58 12.46 17.14 15.66
N GLY A 59 11.13 17.18 15.59
CA GLY A 59 10.39 18.30 16.18
C GLY A 59 9.76 19.38 15.29
N ALA A 60 9.69 19.27 13.95
CA ALA A 60 8.87 20.26 13.23
C ALA A 60 7.37 19.95 13.28
N PRO A 61 6.51 20.98 13.26
CA PRO A 61 5.05 20.80 13.19
C PRO A 61 4.61 20.00 11.97
N CYS A 62 3.60 19.14 12.14
CA CYS A 62 2.94 18.48 11.03
C CYS A 62 1.73 19.32 10.58
N PRO A 63 1.78 20.01 9.43
CA PRO A 63 0.74 20.95 9.02
C PRO A 63 -0.63 20.29 8.80
N PHE A 64 -0.67 18.97 8.58
CA PHE A 64 -1.94 18.26 8.43
C PHE A 64 -2.59 17.89 9.76
N ARG A 65 -1.83 17.87 10.87
CA ARG A 65 -2.37 17.49 12.17
C ARG A 65 -2.64 18.68 13.09
N ILE A 66 -2.13 19.87 12.79
CA ILE A 66 -2.29 21.06 13.65
C ILE A 66 -3.75 21.43 13.92
N ALA A 67 -4.66 21.13 12.98
CA ALA A 67 -6.09 21.39 13.15
C ALA A 67 -6.74 20.48 14.22
N ALA A 68 -6.23 19.26 14.40
CA ALA A 68 -6.69 18.34 15.45
C ALA A 68 -5.88 18.50 16.75
N ASP A 69 -4.60 18.85 16.62
CA ASP A 69 -3.64 18.89 17.71
C ASP A 69 -2.57 19.94 17.37
N PRO A 70 -2.68 21.18 17.90
CA PRO A 70 -1.75 22.27 17.60
C PRO A 70 -0.28 21.97 17.93
N ALA A 71 -0.02 21.00 18.80
CA ALA A 71 1.32 20.56 19.17
C ALA A 71 1.83 19.38 18.30
N ALA A 72 1.06 18.96 17.29
CA ALA A 72 1.40 17.78 16.50
C ALA A 72 2.70 17.97 15.72
N LEU A 73 3.65 17.06 15.97
CA LEU A 73 4.95 17.02 15.31
C LEU A 73 4.95 15.99 14.16
N CYS A 74 5.76 16.25 13.14
CA CYS A 74 6.03 15.30 12.08
C CYS A 74 6.90 14.16 12.63
N ASN A 75 6.36 12.94 12.61
CA ASN A 75 7.03 11.73 13.08
C ASN A 75 7.58 10.86 11.95
N LYS A 76 7.46 11.31 10.69
CA LYS A 76 7.89 10.54 9.53
C LYS A 76 9.34 10.86 9.17
N PRO A 77 10.27 9.89 9.21
CA PRO A 77 11.64 10.09 8.76
C PRO A 77 11.67 10.60 7.31
N GLY A 78 12.39 11.70 7.09
CA GLY A 78 12.48 12.35 5.78
C GLY A 78 11.25 13.13 5.34
N GLY A 79 10.17 13.20 6.10
CA GLY A 79 9.05 14.13 5.87
C GLY A 79 8.20 13.92 4.61
N VAL A 80 8.36 12.81 3.91
CA VAL A 80 7.68 12.56 2.62
C VAL A 80 6.21 12.18 2.88
N CYS A 81 5.29 13.08 2.52
CA CYS A 81 3.86 12.93 2.78
C CYS A 81 3.17 12.11 1.68
N THR A 82 3.51 12.41 0.43
CA THR A 82 2.96 11.74 -0.76
C THR A 82 4.06 11.48 -1.80
N LEU A 83 3.81 10.55 -2.73
CA LEU A 83 4.65 10.27 -3.90
C LEU A 83 3.95 10.73 -5.18
N ARG A 84 4.75 11.06 -6.20
CA ARG A 84 4.24 11.39 -7.54
C ARG A 84 5.18 10.88 -8.63
N LYS A 85 4.67 10.62 -9.83
CA LYS A 85 5.52 10.22 -10.95
C LYS A 85 6.34 11.43 -11.41
N HIS A 86 7.64 11.23 -11.49
CA HIS A 86 8.62 12.11 -12.08
C HIS A 86 8.97 11.54 -13.45
N VAL A 87 8.86 12.37 -14.47
CA VAL A 87 9.03 12.02 -15.86
C VAL A 87 10.25 12.78 -16.37
N ARG A 88 11.26 12.05 -16.85
CA ARG A 88 12.43 12.62 -17.50
C ARG A 88 12.31 12.41 -19.01
N ASP A 89 12.29 13.52 -19.75
CA ASP A 89 12.26 13.51 -21.21
C ASP A 89 13.63 13.19 -21.83
N ALA A 90 13.71 13.23 -23.17
CA ALA A 90 14.94 12.95 -23.90
C ALA A 90 16.04 14.02 -23.70
N ASP A 91 15.64 15.25 -23.41
CA ASP A 91 16.54 16.39 -23.17
C ASP A 91 17.02 16.45 -21.71
N GLY A 92 16.46 15.60 -20.85
CA GLY A 92 16.79 15.50 -19.43
C GLY A 92 15.92 16.38 -18.52
N ASN A 93 14.93 17.10 -19.06
CA ASN A 93 14.01 17.88 -18.24
C ASN A 93 13.11 16.96 -17.43
N VAL A 94 12.77 17.41 -16.22
CA VAL A 94 11.97 16.63 -15.28
C VAL A 94 10.62 17.30 -15.06
N SER A 95 9.54 16.58 -15.33
CA SER A 95 8.17 17.01 -15.09
C SER A 95 7.44 16.06 -14.14
N LEU A 96 6.30 16.51 -13.61
CA LEU A 96 5.42 15.69 -12.76
C LEU A 96 4.23 15.19 -13.56
N ALA A 97 3.81 13.94 -13.30
CA ALA A 97 2.65 13.36 -13.94
C ALA A 97 1.81 12.53 -12.95
N GLY A 98 0.51 12.43 -13.26
CA GLY A 98 -0.44 11.62 -12.51
C GLY A 98 -0.72 12.12 -11.08
N PRO A 99 -1.48 11.32 -10.32
CA PRO A 99 -1.98 11.69 -9.00
C PRO A 99 -0.90 11.59 -7.92
N LEU A 100 -1.17 12.25 -6.79
CA LEU A 100 -0.43 12.06 -5.54
C LEU A 100 -0.83 10.74 -4.90
N VAL A 101 0.16 10.01 -4.38
CA VAL A 101 -0.04 8.74 -3.65
C VAL A 101 0.38 8.95 -2.21
N THR A 102 -0.56 8.85 -1.28
CA THR A 102 -0.37 9.11 0.13
C THR A 102 0.44 8.01 0.79
N VAL A 103 1.58 8.39 1.37
CA VAL A 103 2.48 7.49 2.08
C VAL A 103 2.61 7.81 3.57
N CYS A 104 1.96 8.87 4.03
CA CYS A 104 1.91 9.28 5.43
C CYS A 104 0.44 9.37 5.88
N PRO A 105 -0.01 8.59 6.89
CA PRO A 105 -1.38 8.64 7.38
C PRO A 105 -1.81 10.03 7.85
N SER A 106 -0.89 10.81 8.43
CA SER A 106 -1.14 12.18 8.88
C SER A 106 -1.65 13.09 7.76
N ARG A 107 -1.36 12.79 6.47
CA ARG A 107 -1.86 13.59 5.36
C ARG A 107 -3.39 13.62 5.28
N PHE A 108 -4.07 12.53 5.63
CA PHE A 108 -5.54 12.48 5.63
C PHE A 108 -6.20 13.38 6.69
N TRP A 109 -5.43 13.90 7.66
CA TRP A 109 -5.92 14.76 8.72
C TRP A 109 -6.10 16.23 8.29
N SER A 110 -5.73 16.57 7.05
CA SER A 110 -5.76 17.93 6.53
C SER A 110 -7.10 18.62 6.79
N GLY A 111 -7.07 19.71 7.57
CA GLY A 111 -8.25 20.51 7.91
C GLY A 111 -9.34 19.78 8.68
N ASN A 112 -9.09 18.58 9.20
CA ASN A 112 -10.09 17.66 9.77
C ASN A 112 -11.25 17.30 8.81
N GLU A 113 -11.10 17.55 7.50
CA GLU A 113 -12.21 17.46 6.54
C GLU A 113 -12.75 16.03 6.41
N VAL A 114 -11.85 15.05 6.36
CA VAL A 114 -12.23 13.63 6.28
C VAL A 114 -13.12 13.22 7.46
N PHE A 115 -12.83 13.71 8.67
CA PHE A 115 -13.64 13.37 9.84
C PHE A 115 -15.05 13.97 9.72
N GLY A 116 -15.15 15.21 9.24
CA GLY A 116 -16.44 15.86 8.98
C GLY A 116 -17.26 15.14 7.91
N TRP A 117 -16.63 14.67 6.83
CA TRP A 117 -17.30 13.89 5.79
C TRP A 117 -17.85 12.56 6.31
N ILE A 118 -17.07 11.84 7.11
CA ILE A 118 -17.50 10.57 7.72
C ILE A 118 -18.62 10.82 8.72
N GLY A 119 -18.45 11.81 9.61
CA GLY A 119 -19.46 12.18 10.58
C GLY A 119 -20.79 12.51 9.89
N ASN A 120 -20.76 13.29 8.81
CA ASN A 120 -21.97 13.67 8.09
C ASN A 120 -22.64 12.45 7.44
N ALA A 121 -21.86 11.59 6.78
CA ALA A 121 -22.37 10.44 6.05
C ALA A 121 -22.90 9.31 6.96
N ILE A 122 -22.30 9.10 8.14
CA ILE A 122 -22.61 7.96 9.01
C ILE A 122 -23.39 8.37 10.27
N LEU A 123 -23.02 9.50 10.89
CA LEU A 123 -23.53 9.93 12.19
C LEU A 123 -24.57 11.05 12.08
N GLY A 124 -24.58 11.79 10.96
CA GLY A 124 -25.41 12.97 10.76
C GLY A 124 -24.84 14.25 11.38
N THR A 125 -23.53 14.31 11.65
CA THR A 125 -22.85 15.48 12.23
C THR A 125 -21.57 15.84 11.48
N THR A 126 -21.33 17.12 11.21
CA THR A 126 -20.10 17.58 10.53
C THR A 126 -18.92 17.76 11.49
N THR A 127 -19.13 17.65 12.80
CA THR A 127 -18.10 17.87 13.83
C THR A 127 -18.06 16.71 14.83
N PRO A 128 -17.74 15.48 14.38
CA PRO A 128 -17.65 14.34 15.28
C PRO A 128 -16.45 14.47 16.22
N THR A 129 -16.58 13.88 17.40
CA THR A 129 -15.48 13.72 18.36
C THR A 129 -14.68 12.47 18.03
N LEU A 130 -13.36 12.59 18.01
CA LEU A 130 -12.44 11.49 17.73
C LEU A 130 -11.91 10.87 19.03
N VAL A 131 -12.10 9.57 19.21
CA VAL A 131 -11.56 8.77 20.31
C VAL A 131 -10.57 7.75 19.74
N LYS A 132 -9.42 7.54 20.41
CA LYS A 132 -8.37 6.63 19.93
C LYS A 132 -8.15 5.43 20.86
N GLU A 133 -7.63 4.36 20.30
CA GLU A 133 -7.06 3.21 21.03
C GLU A 133 -8.05 2.52 21.98
N VAL A 134 -9.32 2.37 21.56
CA VAL A 134 -10.35 1.76 22.41
C VAL A 134 -10.30 0.24 22.27
N GLN A 135 -10.19 -0.45 23.40
CA GLN A 135 -10.21 -1.91 23.46
C GLN A 135 -11.59 -2.45 23.04
N PHE A 136 -11.59 -3.52 22.24
CA PHE A 136 -12.83 -4.20 21.81
C PHE A 136 -12.75 -5.73 21.89
N LEU A 137 -11.58 -6.30 22.18
CA LEU A 137 -11.38 -7.73 22.41
C LEU A 137 -10.46 -7.94 23.63
N THR A 138 -10.82 -8.91 24.47
CA THR A 138 -10.04 -9.45 25.58
C THR A 138 -9.49 -10.84 25.22
N ALA A 139 -8.40 -11.24 25.87
CA ALA A 139 -7.88 -12.60 25.80
C ALA A 139 -8.88 -13.58 26.41
N LEU A 140 -8.94 -14.80 25.87
CA LEU A 140 -9.70 -15.89 26.47
C LEU A 140 -9.02 -16.30 27.78
N THR A 141 -9.77 -16.28 28.88
CA THR A 141 -9.39 -16.81 30.19
C THR A 141 -10.19 -18.08 30.47
N GLU A 142 -9.79 -18.91 31.45
CA GLU A 142 -10.50 -20.18 31.77
C GLU A 142 -11.96 -19.95 32.18
N GLU A 143 -12.25 -18.77 32.71
CA GLU A 143 -13.59 -18.21 32.85
C GLU A 143 -13.68 -17.06 31.83
N ASP A 144 -14.64 -17.07 30.90
CA ASP A 144 -14.85 -16.02 29.86
C ASP A 144 -15.28 -14.67 30.49
N ASP A 145 -14.47 -14.12 31.40
CA ASP A 145 -14.76 -12.91 32.14
C ASP A 145 -14.14 -11.70 31.43
N GLU A 146 -15.00 -10.82 30.90
CA GLU A 146 -14.63 -9.64 30.09
C GLU A 146 -13.73 -8.63 30.83
N LYS A 147 -13.54 -8.80 32.14
CA LYS A 147 -12.86 -7.84 33.02
C LYS A 147 -11.41 -8.19 33.36
N GLU A 148 -10.97 -9.43 33.12
CA GLU A 148 -9.64 -9.89 33.58
C GLU A 148 -8.65 -10.23 32.45
N GLY A 149 -9.11 -10.34 31.20
CA GLY A 149 -8.25 -10.67 30.05
C GLY A 149 -7.48 -9.47 29.46
N ASP A 150 -6.22 -9.70 29.05
CA ASP A 150 -5.40 -8.71 28.33
C ASP A 150 -6.07 -8.21 27.04
N ALA A 151 -5.80 -6.97 26.63
CA ALA A 151 -6.33 -6.40 25.40
C ALA A 151 -5.73 -7.05 24.15
N VAL A 152 -6.50 -7.90 23.47
CA VAL A 152 -6.09 -8.61 22.23
C VAL A 152 -6.48 -7.83 20.96
N GLY A 153 -7.40 -6.88 21.07
CA GLY A 153 -7.84 -6.07 19.92
C GLY A 153 -8.22 -4.65 20.32
N ARG A 154 -7.75 -3.68 19.53
CA ARG A 154 -8.09 -2.26 19.64
C ARG A 154 -8.67 -1.72 18.35
N ILE A 155 -9.58 -0.76 18.48
CA ILE A 155 -10.02 0.10 17.39
C ILE A 155 -9.21 1.39 17.51
N ASP A 156 -8.32 1.63 16.55
CA ASP A 156 -7.37 2.75 16.59
C ASP A 156 -8.08 4.10 16.58
N THR A 157 -9.21 4.21 15.88
CA THR A 157 -10.00 5.43 15.86
C THR A 157 -11.50 5.17 15.79
N ILE A 158 -12.25 5.87 16.63
CA ILE A 158 -13.70 5.90 16.68
C ILE A 158 -14.15 7.35 16.52
N LEU A 159 -15.12 7.59 15.64
CA LEU A 159 -15.82 8.87 15.55
C LEU A 159 -17.15 8.75 16.27
N VAL A 160 -17.45 9.72 17.14
CA VAL A 160 -18.61 9.74 18.02
C VAL A 160 -19.38 11.05 17.81
N ASP A 161 -20.70 10.98 17.79
CA ASP A 161 -21.54 12.18 17.81
C ASP A 161 -21.36 12.90 19.17
N PRO A 162 -21.08 14.21 19.20
CA PRO A 162 -20.84 14.94 20.44
C PRO A 162 -22.08 15.10 21.33
N THR A 163 -23.28 14.89 20.78
CA THR A 163 -24.57 15.00 21.48
C THR A 163 -25.17 13.66 21.89
N ASP A 164 -24.75 12.57 21.24
CA ASP A 164 -25.24 11.22 21.49
C ASP A 164 -24.12 10.19 21.36
N HIS A 165 -23.52 9.82 22.49
CA HIS A 165 -22.39 8.88 22.52
C HIS A 165 -22.76 7.46 22.04
N SER A 166 -24.05 7.14 21.90
CA SER A 166 -24.48 5.87 21.31
C SER A 166 -24.29 5.87 19.79
N LYS A 167 -24.24 7.04 19.14
CA LYS A 167 -23.97 7.18 17.70
C LYS A 167 -22.48 7.31 17.45
N TRP A 168 -21.90 6.24 16.92
CA TRP A 168 -20.48 6.19 16.60
C TRP A 168 -20.19 5.21 15.47
N CYS A 169 -19.03 5.37 14.85
CA CYS A 169 -18.48 4.42 13.88
C CYS A 169 -16.98 4.24 14.11
N ALA A 170 -16.49 3.03 13.85
CA ALA A 170 -15.06 2.78 13.79
C ALA A 170 -14.49 3.40 12.50
N MET A 171 -13.21 3.76 12.51
CA MET A 171 -12.52 4.32 11.37
C MET A 171 -11.12 3.74 11.22
N GLU A 172 -10.75 3.36 10.00
CA GLU A 172 -9.42 2.89 9.62
C GLU A 172 -8.85 3.80 8.54
N ILE A 173 -7.65 4.34 8.74
CA ILE A 173 -6.91 5.12 7.72
C ILE A 173 -5.81 4.23 7.14
N GLN A 174 -5.81 4.04 5.82
CA GLN A 174 -4.77 3.28 5.12
C GLN A 174 -3.99 4.16 4.15
N ALA A 175 -2.79 4.57 4.58
CA ALA A 175 -1.77 5.12 3.68
C ALA A 175 -0.94 4.00 3.03
N VAL A 176 -0.25 4.33 1.94
CA VAL A 176 0.50 3.36 1.14
C VAL A 176 1.97 3.28 1.57
N TYR A 177 2.49 2.08 1.74
CA TYR A 177 3.92 1.82 1.79
C TYR A 177 4.53 1.88 0.39
N PHE A 178 5.85 1.99 0.26
CA PHE A 178 6.52 1.85 -1.04
C PHE A 178 7.52 0.69 -1.01
N SER A 179 7.73 0.05 -2.15
CA SER A 179 8.80 -0.91 -2.37
C SER A 179 9.96 -0.25 -3.13
N GLY A 180 11.18 -0.66 -2.81
CA GLY A 180 12.41 -0.19 -3.46
C GLY A 180 13.42 0.33 -2.44
N PRO A 181 14.56 0.88 -2.90
CA PRO A 181 15.57 1.42 -2.01
C PRO A 181 15.04 2.56 -1.14
N ALA A 182 15.61 2.74 0.06
CA ALA A 182 15.26 3.84 0.95
C ALA A 182 15.48 5.21 0.28
N MET A 183 14.82 6.25 0.78
CA MET A 183 14.85 7.60 0.20
C MET A 183 16.06 8.51 0.49
N PRO A 184 16.98 8.26 1.46
CA PRO A 184 18.01 9.24 1.82
C PRO A 184 18.82 9.80 0.64
N SER A 185 19.17 8.95 -0.34
CA SER A 185 19.90 9.40 -1.53
C SER A 185 19.08 10.35 -2.40
N HIS A 186 17.75 10.12 -2.52
CA HIS A 186 16.85 11.00 -3.25
C HIS A 186 16.61 12.32 -2.50
N LEU A 187 16.47 12.27 -1.18
CA LEU A 187 16.34 13.49 -0.35
C LEU A 187 17.59 14.38 -0.47
N ALA A 188 18.78 13.76 -0.50
CA ALA A 188 20.03 14.48 -0.66
C ALA A 188 20.18 15.18 -2.03
N GLN A 189 19.50 14.69 -3.09
CA GLN A 189 19.51 15.37 -4.40
C GLN A 189 18.95 16.78 -4.33
N TYR A 190 18.08 17.07 -3.35
CA TYR A 190 17.46 18.38 -3.18
C TYR A 190 18.30 19.37 -2.38
N ARG A 191 19.36 18.91 -1.70
CA ARG A 191 20.22 19.79 -0.87
C ARG A 191 20.86 20.91 -1.70
N ASP A 192 21.33 20.57 -2.91
CA ASP A 192 22.02 21.50 -3.80
C ASP A 192 21.16 21.86 -5.03
N ALA A 193 19.89 21.45 -5.04
CA ALA A 193 18.97 21.73 -6.13
C ALA A 193 18.41 23.15 -6.01
N THR A 194 18.47 23.91 -7.11
CA THR A 194 17.83 25.22 -7.22
C THR A 194 16.42 25.15 -7.82
N VAL A 195 16.08 24.00 -8.41
CA VAL A 195 14.79 23.73 -9.06
C VAL A 195 14.25 22.38 -8.65
N ALA A 196 12.93 22.28 -8.57
CA ALA A 196 12.20 21.05 -8.37
C ALA A 196 11.17 20.86 -9.51
N PRO A 197 10.82 19.61 -9.84
CA PRO A 197 11.30 18.36 -9.25
C PRO A 197 12.69 17.93 -9.74
N VAL A 198 13.42 17.14 -8.94
CA VAL A 198 14.62 16.41 -9.41
C VAL A 198 14.28 14.95 -9.72
N PHE A 199 14.90 14.39 -10.75
CA PHE A 199 14.60 12.99 -11.12
C PHE A 199 15.19 12.00 -10.09
N PRO A 200 14.38 11.06 -9.57
CA PRO A 200 14.84 10.10 -8.57
C PRO A 200 15.99 9.23 -9.05
N ASP A 201 17.04 9.11 -8.23
CA ASP A 201 18.23 8.31 -8.49
C ASP A 201 17.99 6.78 -8.50
N LYS A 202 17.04 6.31 -7.68
CA LYS A 202 16.61 4.91 -7.58
C LYS A 202 15.17 4.72 -8.00
N ASN A 203 14.86 3.51 -8.46
CA ASN A 203 13.50 3.12 -8.79
C ASN A 203 12.73 2.67 -7.54
N ARG A 204 11.55 3.26 -7.32
CA ARG A 204 10.63 2.98 -6.21
C ARG A 204 9.21 2.94 -6.75
N ARG A 205 8.31 2.25 -6.06
CA ARG A 205 6.88 2.23 -6.41
C ARG A 205 6.00 2.12 -5.17
N PRO A 206 4.79 2.69 -5.20
CA PRO A 206 3.76 2.37 -4.22
C PRO A 206 3.55 0.85 -4.14
N ASP A 207 3.47 0.31 -2.92
CA ASP A 207 3.27 -1.10 -2.62
C ASP A 207 1.83 -1.37 -2.22
N PHE A 208 0.91 -1.19 -3.17
CA PHE A 208 -0.52 -1.39 -2.92
C PHE A 208 -0.84 -2.81 -2.42
N ARG A 209 -0.13 -3.84 -2.91
CA ARG A 209 -0.35 -5.23 -2.53
C ARG A 209 0.00 -5.51 -1.07
N SER A 210 1.07 -4.92 -0.55
CA SER A 210 1.37 -5.08 0.88
C SER A 210 0.47 -4.23 1.78
N CYS A 211 -0.19 -3.20 1.25
CA CYS A 211 -1.12 -2.36 2.02
C CYS A 211 -2.53 -2.97 2.08
N GLY A 212 -3.07 -3.45 0.96
CA GLY A 212 -4.41 -4.03 0.89
C GLY A 212 -4.46 -5.42 1.53
N PRO A 213 -4.13 -6.49 0.78
CA PRO A 213 -4.32 -7.86 1.25
C PRO A 213 -3.51 -8.25 2.48
N LYS A 214 -2.32 -7.66 2.72
CA LYS A 214 -1.49 -8.06 3.89
C LYS A 214 -1.77 -7.29 5.18
N ARG A 215 -2.45 -6.15 5.11
CA ARG A 215 -2.60 -5.25 6.28
C ARG A 215 -4.05 -4.83 6.45
N LEU A 216 -4.61 -4.11 5.48
CA LEU A 216 -5.99 -3.64 5.58
C LEU A 216 -6.99 -4.80 5.67
N MET A 217 -6.83 -5.84 4.85
CA MET A 217 -7.75 -6.99 4.85
C MET A 217 -7.81 -7.71 6.22
N PRO A 218 -6.69 -8.11 6.86
CA PRO A 218 -6.72 -8.62 8.23
C PRO A 218 -7.42 -7.70 9.23
N GLN A 219 -7.16 -6.38 9.17
CA GLN A 219 -7.82 -5.41 10.08
C GLN A 219 -9.35 -5.43 9.91
N LEU A 220 -9.82 -5.44 8.66
CA LEU A 220 -11.25 -5.50 8.37
C LEU A 220 -11.87 -6.82 8.82
N GLN A 221 -11.23 -7.95 8.53
CA GLN A 221 -11.72 -9.28 8.91
C GLN A 221 -11.81 -9.45 10.44
N THR A 222 -10.90 -8.84 11.19
CA THR A 222 -10.93 -8.91 12.66
C THR A 222 -11.96 -7.95 13.26
N LYS A 223 -12.04 -6.70 12.79
CA LYS A 223 -12.87 -5.65 13.42
C LYS A 223 -14.33 -5.70 12.98
N VAL A 224 -14.59 -5.86 11.69
CA VAL A 224 -15.94 -5.68 11.10
C VAL A 224 -16.97 -6.68 11.60
N PRO A 225 -16.67 -7.99 11.80
CA PRO A 225 -17.66 -8.94 12.31
C PRO A 225 -18.23 -8.59 13.68
N THR A 226 -17.44 -7.99 14.57
CA THR A 226 -17.91 -7.53 15.87
C THR A 226 -18.71 -6.24 15.73
N LEU A 227 -18.22 -5.28 14.95
CA LEU A 227 -18.92 -4.02 14.69
C LEU A 227 -20.32 -4.23 14.09
N ARG A 228 -20.45 -5.10 13.08
CA ARG A 228 -21.75 -5.40 12.45
C ARG A 228 -22.75 -6.01 13.43
N ARG A 229 -22.30 -6.83 14.39
CA ARG A 229 -23.17 -7.41 15.44
C ARG A 229 -23.70 -6.33 16.39
N TRP A 230 -22.92 -5.28 16.62
CA TRP A 230 -23.35 -4.09 17.38
C TRP A 230 -24.15 -3.09 16.55
N GLY A 231 -24.40 -3.38 15.26
CA GLY A 231 -25.05 -2.45 14.33
C GLY A 231 -24.19 -1.23 13.97
N LYS A 232 -22.87 -1.30 14.16
CA LYS A 232 -21.92 -0.22 13.87
C LYS A 232 -21.23 -0.41 12.54
N LYS A 233 -20.88 0.71 11.89
CA LYS A 233 -20.21 0.73 10.59
C LYS A 233 -18.70 0.94 10.77
N MET A 234 -17.93 0.45 9.80
CA MET A 234 -16.51 0.78 9.66
C MET A 234 -16.34 1.81 8.52
N ALA A 235 -15.76 2.97 8.82
CA ALA A 235 -15.30 3.90 7.81
C ALA A 235 -13.86 3.55 7.41
N VAL A 236 -13.57 3.45 6.11
CA VAL A 236 -12.20 3.21 5.61
C VAL A 236 -11.77 4.37 4.75
N VAL A 237 -10.68 5.03 5.13
CA VAL A 237 -10.12 6.19 4.42
C VAL A 237 -8.90 5.76 3.64
N VAL A 238 -8.95 6.00 2.33
CA VAL A 238 -7.89 5.65 1.39
C VAL A 238 -7.74 6.73 0.33
N ASP A 239 -6.58 6.80 -0.31
CA ASP A 239 -6.43 7.63 -1.50
C ASP A 239 -6.98 6.91 -2.76
N LYS A 240 -7.31 7.70 -3.77
CA LYS A 240 -7.83 7.22 -5.05
C LYS A 240 -6.87 6.27 -5.78
N PRO A 241 -5.54 6.51 -5.84
CA PRO A 241 -4.63 5.56 -6.45
C PRO A 241 -4.65 4.18 -5.79
N PHE A 242 -4.68 4.12 -4.45
CA PHE A 242 -4.79 2.85 -3.73
C PHE A 242 -6.13 2.19 -4.00
N PHE A 243 -7.26 2.90 -3.86
CA PHE A 243 -8.57 2.32 -4.12
C PHE A 243 -8.70 1.79 -5.56
N SER A 244 -8.18 2.53 -6.54
CA SER A 244 -8.20 2.13 -7.96
C SER A 244 -7.30 0.93 -8.27
N SER A 245 -6.38 0.59 -7.37
CA SER A 245 -5.52 -0.60 -7.49
C SER A 245 -6.18 -1.87 -6.96
N LEU A 246 -7.27 -1.75 -6.21
CA LEU A 246 -8.01 -2.88 -5.66
C LEU A 246 -8.86 -3.54 -6.77
N GLY A 247 -9.27 -4.79 -6.52
CA GLY A 247 -10.27 -5.45 -7.36
C GLY A 247 -11.60 -4.71 -7.34
N LYS A 248 -12.46 -5.04 -8.31
CA LYS A 248 -13.81 -4.48 -8.35
C LYS A 248 -14.59 -4.90 -7.10
N MET A 249 -15.12 -3.93 -6.36
CA MET A 249 -16.03 -4.17 -5.24
C MET A 249 -17.48 -4.15 -5.71
N THR A 250 -18.26 -5.11 -5.24
CA THR A 250 -19.72 -5.11 -5.33
C THR A 250 -20.25 -4.10 -4.32
N GLN A 251 -20.85 -3.02 -4.84
CA GLN A 251 -21.37 -1.94 -4.01
C GLN A 251 -22.81 -2.23 -3.59
N VAL A 252 -23.16 -1.81 -2.37
CA VAL A 252 -24.56 -1.79 -1.92
C VAL A 252 -25.12 -0.37 -2.04
N PRO A 253 -26.37 -0.17 -2.50
CA PRO A 253 -26.89 1.18 -2.75
C PRO A 253 -27.01 2.06 -1.50
N HIS A 254 -27.31 1.46 -0.34
CA HIS A 254 -27.64 2.20 0.87
C HIS A 254 -26.73 1.77 2.03
N ILE A 255 -26.26 2.75 2.82
CA ILE A 255 -25.33 2.52 3.93
C ILE A 255 -25.89 1.59 5.01
N SER A 256 -27.22 1.52 5.15
CA SER A 256 -27.88 0.57 6.07
C SER A 256 -27.48 -0.88 5.76
N ASN A 257 -27.27 -1.20 4.49
CA ASN A 257 -26.95 -2.53 3.97
C ASN A 257 -25.43 -2.78 3.90
N ALA A 258 -24.61 -1.80 4.29
CA ALA A 258 -23.16 -1.87 4.22
C ALA A 258 -22.58 -2.25 5.58
N ASP A 259 -21.45 -2.95 5.59
CA ASP A 259 -20.62 -3.08 6.79
C ASP A 259 -19.53 -2.00 6.82
N ILE A 260 -19.05 -1.65 5.62
CA ILE A 260 -17.94 -0.74 5.40
C ILE A 260 -18.37 0.40 4.47
N ALA A 261 -18.05 1.64 4.86
CA ALA A 261 -18.12 2.82 4.03
C ALA A 261 -16.70 3.31 3.70
N TRP A 262 -16.31 3.19 2.44
CA TRP A 262 -15.02 3.65 1.92
C TRP A 262 -15.11 5.12 1.55
N PHE A 263 -14.23 5.94 2.11
CA PHE A 263 -14.05 7.35 1.78
C PHE A 263 -12.81 7.46 0.90
N VAL A 264 -13.03 7.58 -0.40
CA VAL A 264 -11.96 7.66 -1.40
C VAL A 264 -11.57 9.11 -1.57
N ILE A 265 -10.33 9.41 -1.19
CA ILE A 265 -9.80 10.76 -1.16
C ILE A 265 -8.93 10.99 -2.39
N ASP A 266 -9.05 12.16 -2.99
CA ASP A 266 -8.15 12.61 -4.03
C ASP A 266 -7.59 14.00 -3.66
N TYR A 267 -6.57 14.43 -4.39
CA TYR A 267 -5.84 15.66 -4.10
C TYR A 267 -5.67 16.49 -5.35
N SER A 268 -5.85 17.80 -5.21
CA SER A 268 -5.48 18.74 -6.25
C SER A 268 -3.96 18.74 -6.42
N THR A 269 -3.51 18.61 -7.67
CA THR A 269 -2.08 18.64 -7.97
C THR A 269 -1.51 20.05 -8.08
N ASP A 270 -2.37 21.07 -8.00
CA ASP A 270 -2.01 22.47 -8.20
C ASP A 270 -1.73 23.17 -6.87
N ASP A 271 -2.54 22.88 -5.85
CA ASP A 271 -2.45 23.49 -4.52
C ASP A 271 -2.38 22.48 -3.35
N GLY A 272 -2.56 21.17 -3.61
CA GLY A 272 -2.53 20.14 -2.58
C GLY A 272 -3.81 20.05 -1.75
N SER A 273 -4.88 20.77 -2.12
CA SER A 273 -6.18 20.66 -1.47
C SER A 273 -6.70 19.21 -1.49
N ILE A 274 -7.33 18.81 -0.40
CA ILE A 274 -7.94 17.49 -0.23
C ILE A 274 -9.41 17.56 -0.61
N PHE A 275 -9.95 16.51 -1.23
CA PHE A 275 -11.38 16.42 -1.48
C PHE A 275 -11.86 14.96 -1.48
N LEU A 276 -13.13 14.78 -1.14
CA LEU A 276 -13.81 13.50 -1.25
C LEU A 276 -14.16 13.22 -2.71
N GLU A 277 -13.51 12.23 -3.33
CA GLU A 277 -13.83 11.82 -4.71
C GLU A 277 -15.16 11.07 -4.74
N ARG A 278 -15.33 10.08 -3.85
CA ARG A 278 -16.59 9.38 -3.65
C ARG A 278 -16.63 8.61 -2.34
N THR A 279 -17.84 8.23 -1.96
CA THR A 279 -18.09 7.23 -0.93
C THR A 279 -18.56 5.94 -1.58
N VAL A 280 -17.97 4.80 -1.19
CA VAL A 280 -18.37 3.47 -1.66
C VAL A 280 -18.85 2.62 -0.51
N HIS A 281 -20.03 2.02 -0.63
CA HIS A 281 -20.60 1.18 0.41
C HIS A 281 -20.47 -0.29 0.03
N THR A 282 -19.97 -1.13 0.94
CA THR A 282 -19.72 -2.56 0.68
C THR A 282 -20.03 -3.41 1.90
N THR A 283 -20.27 -4.69 1.68
CA THR A 283 -20.17 -5.70 2.74
C THR A 283 -18.70 -6.03 3.02
N LEU A 284 -18.44 -6.72 4.13
CA LEU A 284 -17.11 -7.24 4.44
C LEU A 284 -16.63 -8.20 3.35
N GLU A 285 -17.49 -9.11 2.90
CA GLU A 285 -17.15 -10.17 1.96
C GLU A 285 -16.70 -9.59 0.61
N SER A 286 -17.45 -8.61 0.09
CA SER A 286 -17.05 -7.93 -1.15
C SER A 286 -15.74 -7.16 -1.00
N SER A 287 -15.48 -6.58 0.18
CA SER A 287 -14.22 -5.87 0.46
C SER A 287 -13.04 -6.83 0.48
N VAL A 288 -13.20 -8.00 1.11
CA VAL A 288 -12.17 -9.04 1.17
C VAL A 288 -11.84 -9.59 -0.22
N GLU A 289 -12.86 -9.84 -1.04
CA GLU A 289 -12.68 -10.31 -2.43
C GLU A 289 -11.85 -9.30 -3.24
N ALA A 290 -12.22 -8.03 -3.17
CA ALA A 290 -11.53 -6.94 -3.86
C ALA A 290 -10.11 -6.68 -3.32
N LEU A 291 -9.87 -6.86 -2.02
CA LEU A 291 -8.54 -6.74 -1.44
C LEU A 291 -7.65 -7.93 -1.78
N THR A 292 -8.23 -9.11 -1.97
CA THR A 292 -7.50 -10.31 -2.38
C THR A 292 -7.01 -10.18 -3.82
N ALA A 293 -7.85 -9.64 -4.72
CA ALA A 293 -7.62 -9.34 -6.15
C ALA A 293 -6.36 -9.96 -6.75
N GLY A 294 -6.36 -11.29 -6.79
CA GLY A 294 -5.47 -12.11 -7.58
C GLY A 294 -6.34 -13.21 -8.19
N VAL A 295 -6.41 -13.26 -9.52
CA VAL A 295 -7.02 -14.43 -10.17
C VAL A 295 -6.04 -15.58 -9.98
N PRO A 296 -6.44 -16.70 -9.35
CA PRO A 296 -5.57 -17.85 -9.24
C PRO A 296 -5.21 -18.33 -10.65
N LEU A 297 -3.93 -18.65 -10.87
CA LEU A 297 -3.53 -19.32 -12.10
C LEU A 297 -4.24 -20.68 -12.16
N SER A 298 -4.56 -21.15 -13.37
CA SER A 298 -4.92 -22.56 -13.51
C SER A 298 -3.73 -23.42 -13.06
N LEU A 299 -4.03 -24.62 -12.54
CA LEU A 299 -2.99 -25.57 -12.12
C LEU A 299 -1.97 -25.77 -13.25
N ALA A 300 -2.44 -25.99 -14.48
CA ALA A 300 -1.58 -26.16 -15.65
C ALA A 300 -0.68 -24.94 -15.93
N ALA A 301 -1.20 -23.71 -15.81
CA ALA A 301 -0.40 -22.51 -16.03
C ALA A 301 0.66 -22.32 -14.93
N PHE A 302 0.29 -22.61 -13.69
CA PHE A 302 1.20 -22.59 -12.55
C PHE A 302 2.31 -23.64 -12.69
N GLU A 303 1.94 -24.89 -12.99
CA GLU A 303 2.90 -25.99 -13.18
C GLU A 303 3.82 -25.76 -14.38
N ALA A 304 3.32 -25.17 -15.46
CA ALA A 304 4.15 -24.77 -16.60
C ALA A 304 5.16 -23.66 -16.23
N GLU A 305 4.77 -22.69 -15.39
CA GLU A 305 5.70 -21.68 -14.87
C GLU A 305 6.74 -22.28 -13.91
N MET A 306 6.30 -23.13 -12.99
CA MET A 306 7.19 -23.86 -12.08
C MET A 306 8.18 -24.72 -12.87
N GLY A 307 7.71 -25.48 -13.85
CA GLY A 307 8.52 -26.30 -14.75
C GLY A 307 9.59 -25.49 -15.46
N ARG A 308 9.26 -24.28 -15.95
CA ARG A 308 10.25 -23.35 -16.55
C ARG A 308 11.37 -22.99 -15.59
N PHE A 309 11.10 -22.80 -14.30
CA PHE A 309 12.17 -22.54 -13.31
C PHE A 309 12.99 -23.79 -13.03
N LEU A 310 12.36 -24.97 -12.95
CA LEU A 310 13.04 -26.24 -12.66
C LEU A 310 13.97 -26.69 -13.79
N THR A 311 13.59 -26.46 -15.06
CA THR A 311 14.36 -26.88 -16.24
C THR A 311 15.19 -25.76 -16.87
N GLY A 312 14.98 -24.51 -16.46
CA GLY A 312 15.63 -23.34 -17.03
C GLY A 312 17.10 -23.19 -16.60
N ASN A 313 17.98 -22.92 -17.55
CA ASN A 313 19.42 -22.73 -17.31
C ASN A 313 19.84 -21.27 -17.12
N ASP A 314 18.91 -20.31 -17.21
CA ASP A 314 19.20 -18.89 -17.04
C ASP A 314 19.38 -18.50 -15.57
N LYS A 315 20.01 -17.34 -15.34
CA LYS A 315 20.33 -16.82 -14.00
C LYS A 315 19.10 -16.66 -13.11
N ARG A 316 17.94 -16.28 -13.66
CA ARG A 316 16.70 -16.09 -12.91
C ARG A 316 16.13 -17.44 -12.47
N SER A 317 16.11 -18.44 -13.34
CA SER A 317 15.67 -19.80 -13.00
C SER A 317 16.55 -20.43 -11.92
N ARG A 318 17.89 -20.34 -12.05
CA ARG A 318 18.84 -20.87 -11.05
C ARG A 318 18.72 -20.21 -9.67
N SER A 319 18.37 -18.92 -9.61
CA SER A 319 18.16 -18.22 -8.33
C SER A 319 16.90 -18.62 -7.58
N LYS A 320 15.93 -19.26 -8.25
CA LYS A 320 14.63 -19.63 -7.68
C LYS A 320 14.53 -21.09 -7.24
N VAL A 321 15.46 -21.95 -7.68
CA VAL A 321 15.43 -23.38 -7.40
C VAL A 321 16.51 -23.71 -6.37
N VAL A 322 16.08 -24.18 -5.22
CA VAL A 322 16.94 -24.79 -4.20
C VAL A 322 16.63 -26.29 -4.20
N ARG A 323 17.65 -27.12 -4.47
CA ARG A 323 17.52 -28.58 -4.36
C ARG A 323 17.92 -28.96 -2.96
N LEU A 324 17.00 -29.57 -2.23
CA LEU A 324 17.22 -30.02 -0.86
C LEU A 324 17.64 -31.49 -0.90
N ASP A 325 18.67 -31.83 -0.16
CA ASP A 325 19.06 -33.22 0.05
C ASP A 325 18.07 -33.90 1.00
N ALA A 326 18.00 -35.23 0.93
CA ALA A 326 17.26 -35.99 1.93
C ALA A 326 17.83 -35.68 3.32
N PRO A 327 16.98 -35.49 4.34
CA PRO A 327 17.46 -35.35 5.70
C PRO A 327 18.31 -36.57 6.03
N ALA A 328 19.47 -36.36 6.66
CA ALA A 328 20.32 -37.46 7.09
C ALA A 328 19.47 -38.40 7.98
N PRO A 329 19.57 -39.72 7.80
CA PRO A 329 18.91 -40.65 8.71
C PRO A 329 19.33 -40.31 10.14
N SER A 330 18.37 -40.24 11.05
CA SER A 330 18.65 -40.03 12.47
C SER A 330 19.74 -41.02 12.89
N PRO A 331 20.81 -40.57 13.58
CA PRO A 331 21.82 -41.48 14.11
C PRO A 331 21.23 -42.51 15.06
N ASP A 332 20.03 -42.24 15.58
CA ASP A 332 19.24 -43.14 16.38
C ASP A 332 18.28 -43.87 15.44
N GLY A 333 18.65 -45.06 14.98
CA GLY A 333 17.74 -45.99 14.29
C GLY A 333 16.64 -46.50 15.22
N GLY A 334 15.80 -45.60 15.72
CA GLY A 334 14.81 -45.83 16.77
C GLY A 334 13.39 -45.71 16.26
N SER A 335 12.64 -46.78 16.53
CA SER A 335 11.20 -46.94 16.40
C SER A 335 10.38 -45.94 17.22
N ASP A 336 9.07 -45.98 16.97
CA ASP A 336 7.97 -45.44 17.78
C ASP A 336 7.55 -44.00 17.45
N LEU A 337 6.48 -43.90 16.66
CA LEU A 337 5.29 -43.05 16.87
C LEU A 337 4.35 -43.15 15.65
N TRP A 338 4.03 -44.39 15.25
CA TRP A 338 2.76 -44.67 14.56
C TRP A 338 2.10 -45.78 15.37
N GLY A 339 1.22 -45.38 16.28
CA GLY A 339 0.23 -46.29 16.85
C GLY A 339 -0.64 -46.78 15.70
N GLY A 340 -0.24 -47.90 15.10
CA GLY A 340 -1.13 -48.69 14.28
C GLY A 340 -2.27 -49.13 15.18
N ALA A 341 -3.45 -48.57 14.99
CA ALA A 341 -4.66 -49.22 15.43
C ALA A 341 -4.74 -50.54 14.67
N GLU A 342 -4.43 -51.65 15.35
CA GLU A 342 -4.76 -52.99 14.87
C GLU A 342 -6.26 -53.02 14.61
N LEU A 343 -6.65 -53.08 13.34
CA LEU A 343 -8.00 -53.47 12.95
C LEU A 343 -8.16 -54.94 13.36
N PRO A 344 -9.20 -55.31 14.11
CA PRO A 344 -9.42 -56.71 14.46
C PRO A 344 -9.75 -57.51 13.20
N ASP A 345 -9.09 -58.67 13.07
CA ASP A 345 -9.26 -59.62 11.97
C ASP A 345 -10.72 -60.05 11.81
N PRO A 346 -11.25 -60.14 10.57
CA PRO A 346 -12.62 -60.52 10.33
C PRO A 346 -12.70 -62.01 10.02
N GLU A 347 -12.68 -62.90 11.02
CA GLU A 347 -13.06 -64.30 10.80
C GLU A 347 -13.44 -65.04 12.09
N GLY A 348 -14.69 -65.52 12.14
CA GLY A 348 -15.08 -66.66 12.98
C GLY A 348 -16.05 -66.38 14.13
N MET A 349 -17.36 -66.42 13.86
CA MET A 349 -18.23 -67.56 14.25
C MET A 349 -19.71 -67.17 14.21
N THR A 350 -20.36 -67.63 13.15
CA THR A 350 -21.68 -68.25 13.22
C THR A 350 -21.76 -69.27 14.36
N GLN A 351 -22.62 -69.05 15.35
CA GLN A 351 -23.83 -69.82 15.66
C GLN A 351 -24.51 -69.26 16.91
#